data_AF-A0A9C9F9L0-F1
#
_entry.id   AF-A0A9C9F9L0-F1
#
_cell.length_a   1.000
_cell.length_b   1.000
_cell.length_c   1.000
_cell.angle_alpha   90.00
_cell.angle_beta   90.00
_cell.angle_gamma   90.00
#
_symmetry.space_group_name_H-M   'P 1'
#
loop_
_entity.id
_entity.type
_entity.pdbx_description
1 polymer ?
#
loop_
_entity_poly.entity_id
_entity_poly.type
_entity_poly.pdbx_seq_one_letter_code
_entity_poly.pdbx_strand_id
1 'polypeptide(L)'
;MTVKEVLGRIKDEFYRKEDIANRTELRASLEIEDVLEAVSGYYKVSREDIMENKYSEERKVAIYLMKERTGATHSEIGEVFLGLSNSAIGKVYQRFRKEIHRDRKLRRRVRTIEKTLSFVGG
;
A
#
# COMPACT_ATOMS: atom_id res chain seq x y z
N MET A 1 9.85 3.83 -31.04
CA MET A 1 9.95 4.52 -29.73
C MET A 1 9.73 6.00 -29.98
N THR A 2 8.63 6.55 -29.47
CA THR A 2 8.23 7.94 -29.72
C THR A 2 8.66 8.85 -28.55
N VAL A 3 8.91 10.13 -28.85
CA VAL A 3 9.30 11.15 -27.86
C VAL A 3 8.29 11.23 -26.69
N LYS A 4 7.01 10.97 -26.95
CA LYS A 4 5.94 10.86 -25.93
C LYS A 4 6.18 9.75 -24.91
N GLU A 5 6.68 8.60 -25.34
CA GLU A 5 6.93 7.45 -24.43
C GLU A 5 8.11 7.72 -23.49
N VAL A 6 9.13 8.43 -23.99
CA VAL A 6 10.32 8.81 -23.20
C VAL A 6 9.95 9.88 -22.17
N LEU A 7 9.21 10.91 -22.58
CA LEU A 7 8.67 11.93 -21.68
C LEU A 7 7.77 11.32 -20.59
N GLY A 8 6.95 10.32 -20.95
CA GLY A 8 6.12 9.59 -20.01
C GLY A 8 6.93 8.88 -18.91
N ARG A 9 8.05 8.24 -19.27
CA ARG A 9 8.93 7.55 -18.30
C ARG A 9 9.65 8.53 -17.38
N ILE A 10 10.22 9.61 -17.93
CA ILE A 10 10.93 10.61 -17.14
C ILE A 10 9.97 11.28 -16.16
N LYS A 11 8.74 11.57 -16.58
CA LYS A 11 7.71 12.16 -15.71
C LYS A 11 7.28 11.20 -14.59
N ASP A 12 7.13 9.90 -14.88
CA ASP A 12 6.83 8.88 -13.86
C ASP A 12 7.96 8.72 -12.83
N GLU A 13 9.21 8.81 -13.29
CA GLU A 13 10.40 8.71 -12.43
C GLU A 13 10.58 9.95 -11.55
N PHE A 14 10.26 11.14 -12.08
CA PHE A 14 10.27 12.39 -11.33
C PHE A 14 9.17 12.43 -10.26
N TYR A 15 7.94 12.03 -10.61
CA TYR A 15 6.86 11.86 -9.62
C TYR A 15 7.19 10.81 -8.56
N ARG A 16 7.90 9.72 -8.91
CA ARG A 16 8.39 8.75 -7.91
C ARG A 16 9.39 9.37 -6.95
N LYS A 17 10.37 10.13 -7.44
CA LYS A 17 11.39 10.76 -6.59
C LYS A 17 10.79 11.80 -5.65
N GLU A 18 9.87 12.62 -6.14
CA GLU A 18 9.18 13.63 -5.31
C GLU A 18 8.23 12.99 -4.28
N ASP A 19 7.51 11.91 -4.64
CA ASP A 19 6.64 11.17 -3.70
C ASP A 19 7.43 10.43 -2.61
N ILE A 20 8.63 9.94 -2.93
CA ILE A 20 9.53 9.28 -1.97
C ILE A 20 10.12 10.30 -1.00
N ALA A 21 10.67 11.41 -1.49
CA ALA A 21 11.35 12.40 -0.66
C ALA A 21 10.39 13.13 0.31
N ASN A 22 9.17 13.43 -0.13
CA ASN A 22 8.24 14.22 0.66
C ASN A 22 7.47 13.40 1.73
N ARG A 23 7.53 12.06 1.68
CA ARG A 23 6.87 11.17 2.66
C ARG A 23 7.77 10.77 3.83
N THR A 24 9.09 10.81 3.67
CA THR A 24 10.06 10.36 4.68
C THR A 24 10.13 11.29 5.91
N GLU A 25 9.74 12.56 5.79
CA GLU A 25 10.09 13.56 6.80
C GLU A 25 9.06 13.83 7.91
N LEU A 26 7.80 13.32 7.85
CA LEU A 26 6.74 13.87 8.70
C LEU A 26 5.72 12.90 9.33
N ARG A 27 5.97 11.59 9.35
CA ARG A 27 5.12 10.66 10.11
C ARG A 27 6.01 9.70 10.88
N ALA A 28 5.73 9.49 12.18
CA ALA A 28 6.23 8.33 12.91
C ALA A 28 6.07 7.12 11.99
N SER A 29 7.18 6.53 11.57
CA SER A 29 7.19 5.51 10.53
C SER A 29 6.51 4.28 11.10
N LEU A 30 5.21 4.16 10.87
CA LEU A 30 4.47 2.93 11.17
C LEU A 30 5.21 1.77 10.51
N GLU A 31 5.35 0.66 11.22
CA GLU A 31 6.00 -0.51 10.66
C GLU A 31 5.01 -1.30 9.80
N ILE A 32 5.54 -2.21 8.99
CA ILE A 32 4.72 -3.11 8.16
C ILE A 32 3.81 -3.97 9.05
N GLU A 33 4.33 -4.34 10.22
CA GLU A 33 3.70 -5.16 11.24
C GLU A 33 2.46 -4.47 11.83
N ASP A 34 2.53 -3.16 12.09
CA ASP A 34 1.38 -2.36 12.56
C ASP A 34 0.22 -2.42 11.56
N VAL A 35 0.54 -2.34 10.26
CA VAL A 35 -0.46 -2.42 9.20
C VAL A 35 -1.08 -3.81 9.13
N LEU A 36 -0.29 -4.87 9.21
CA LEU A 36 -0.80 -6.24 9.23
C LEU A 36 -1.74 -6.47 10.43
N GLU A 37 -1.36 -5.98 11.61
CA GLU A 37 -2.17 -6.09 12.81
C GLU A 37 -3.50 -5.34 12.68
N ALA A 38 -3.47 -4.10 12.19
CA ALA A 38 -4.68 -3.31 12.00
C ALA A 38 -5.65 -3.94 11.00
N VAL A 39 -5.14 -4.49 9.90
CA VAL A 39 -5.97 -5.17 8.88
C VAL A 39 -6.51 -6.48 9.43
N SER A 40 -5.67 -7.30 10.07
CA SER A 40 -6.07 -8.55 10.72
C SER A 40 -7.19 -8.31 11.75
N GLY A 41 -7.02 -7.34 12.65
CA GLY A 41 -8.02 -7.00 13.66
C GLY A 41 -9.35 -6.49 13.08
N TYR A 42 -9.30 -5.71 12.00
CA TYR A 42 -10.52 -5.20 11.37
C TYR A 42 -11.31 -6.30 10.66
N TYR A 43 -10.63 -7.16 9.90
CA TYR A 43 -11.26 -8.22 9.11
C TYR A 43 -11.48 -9.52 9.90
N LYS A 44 -10.90 -9.63 11.10
CA LYS A 44 -10.92 -10.83 11.94
C LYS A 44 -10.38 -12.07 11.24
N VAL A 45 -9.30 -11.89 10.48
CA VAL A 45 -8.57 -12.94 9.77
C VAL A 45 -7.14 -13.00 10.29
N SER A 46 -6.48 -14.15 10.16
CA SER A 46 -5.08 -14.28 10.58
C SER A 46 -4.14 -13.50 9.64
N ARG A 47 -2.92 -13.20 10.10
CA ARG A 47 -1.93 -12.49 9.26
C ARG A 47 -1.52 -13.37 8.08
N GLU A 48 -1.43 -14.67 8.34
CA GLU A 48 -1.15 -15.72 7.38
C GLU A 48 -2.22 -15.75 6.29
N ASP A 49 -3.52 -15.67 6.63
CA ASP A 49 -4.60 -15.60 5.64
C ASP A 49 -4.47 -14.39 4.71
N ILE A 50 -4.08 -13.23 5.25
CA ILE A 50 -3.83 -12.00 4.47
C ILE A 50 -2.66 -12.22 3.51
N MET A 51 -1.62 -12.91 3.97
CA MET A 51 -0.43 -13.21 3.17
C MET A 51 -0.72 -14.28 2.11
N GLU A 52 -1.47 -15.32 2.38
CA GLU A 52 -1.65 -16.45 1.44
C GLU A 52 -2.80 -16.23 0.45
N ASN A 53 -3.88 -15.57 0.86
CA ASN A 53 -5.04 -15.39 0.00
C ASN A 53 -4.85 -14.25 -1.01
N LYS A 54 -4.25 -14.59 -2.15
CA LYS A 54 -3.86 -13.67 -3.24
C LYS A 54 -4.95 -12.70 -3.73
N TYR A 55 -6.23 -13.10 -3.71
CA TYR A 55 -7.33 -12.32 -4.30
C TYR A 55 -8.20 -11.62 -3.26
N SER A 56 -7.91 -11.85 -1.98
CA SER A 56 -8.59 -11.24 -0.84
C SER A 56 -8.53 -9.72 -0.91
N GLU A 57 -9.57 -9.07 -0.39
CA GLU A 57 -9.61 -7.62 -0.31
C GLU A 57 -8.63 -7.14 0.77
N GLU A 58 -8.52 -7.90 1.85
CA GLU A 58 -7.64 -7.77 2.99
C GLU A 58 -6.18 -7.57 2.56
N ARG A 59 -5.69 -8.44 1.67
CA ARG A 59 -4.34 -8.34 1.10
C ARG A 59 -4.14 -7.05 0.31
N LYS A 60 -5.13 -6.65 -0.50
CA LYS A 60 -5.06 -5.41 -1.28
C LYS A 60 -5.07 -4.18 -0.36
N VAL A 61 -5.87 -4.21 0.70
CA VAL A 61 -5.92 -3.18 1.73
C VAL A 61 -4.57 -3.08 2.45
N ALA A 62 -3.99 -4.20 2.88
CA ALA A 62 -2.69 -4.24 3.54
C ALA A 62 -1.59 -3.67 2.62
N ILE A 63 -1.49 -4.12 1.38
CA ILE A 63 -0.53 -3.58 0.38
C ILE A 63 -0.72 -2.07 0.20
N TYR A 64 -1.96 -1.60 0.10
CA TYR A 64 -2.26 -0.18 -0.05
C TYR A 64 -1.82 0.63 1.17
N LEU A 65 -2.21 0.19 2.38
CA LEU A 65 -1.89 0.91 3.62
C LEU A 65 -0.39 0.90 3.93
N MET A 66 0.32 -0.21 3.70
CA MET A 66 1.78 -0.25 3.80
C MET A 66 2.40 0.84 2.92
N LYS A 67 1.98 0.90 1.65
CA LYS A 67 2.53 1.90 0.72
C LYS A 67 2.21 3.35 1.12
N GLU A 68 1.06 3.60 1.72
CA GLU A 68 0.61 4.94 2.08
C GLU A 68 1.07 5.40 3.46
N ARG A 69 1.43 4.48 4.36
CA ARG A 69 1.64 4.77 5.79
C ARG A 69 3.01 4.41 6.34
N THR A 70 3.72 3.45 5.76
CA THR A 70 5.00 2.95 6.31
C THR A 70 6.24 3.40 5.52
N GLY A 71 6.05 3.98 4.33
CA GLY A 71 7.16 4.34 3.43
C GLY A 71 7.78 3.15 2.69
N ALA A 72 7.33 1.92 2.96
CA ALA A 72 7.88 0.71 2.37
C ALA A 72 7.89 0.73 0.83
N THR A 73 8.96 0.18 0.27
CA THR A 73 9.10 -0.08 -1.15
C THR A 73 8.24 -1.27 -1.57
N HIS A 74 7.97 -1.38 -2.88
CA HIS A 74 7.26 -2.56 -3.38
C HIS A 74 8.06 -3.86 -3.20
N SER A 75 9.38 -3.78 -3.05
CA SER A 75 10.22 -4.96 -2.83
C SER A 75 10.05 -5.47 -1.40
N GLU A 76 10.15 -4.59 -0.40
CA GLU A 76 9.92 -4.93 1.02
C GLU A 76 8.50 -5.46 1.24
N ILE A 77 7.50 -4.80 0.66
CA ILE A 77 6.11 -5.31 0.69
C ILE A 77 6.02 -6.68 -0.01
N GLY A 78 6.79 -6.89 -1.09
CA GLY A 78 6.85 -8.16 -1.81
C GLY A 78 7.35 -9.32 -0.95
N GLU A 79 8.36 -9.09 -0.11
CA GLU A 79 8.93 -10.08 0.81
C GLU A 79 7.89 -10.56 1.83
N VAL A 80 7.11 -9.64 2.39
CA VAL A 80 5.96 -9.95 3.27
C VAL A 80 4.95 -10.85 2.56
N PHE A 81 4.74 -10.63 1.28
CA PHE A 81 3.66 -11.28 0.52
C PHE A 81 4.12 -12.53 -0.24
N LEU A 82 4.95 -13.38 0.36
CA LEU A 82 5.50 -14.62 -0.22
C LEU A 82 6.43 -14.37 -1.42
N GLY A 83 7.26 -13.34 -1.34
CA GLY A 83 8.25 -13.02 -2.38
C GLY A 83 7.63 -12.51 -3.68
N LEU A 84 6.49 -11.82 -3.62
CA LEU A 84 5.91 -11.21 -4.82
C LEU A 84 6.85 -10.17 -5.42
N SER A 85 6.94 -10.17 -6.75
CA SER A 85 7.79 -9.19 -7.44
C SER A 85 7.31 -7.75 -7.22
N ASN A 86 8.27 -6.83 -7.23
CA ASN A 86 8.02 -5.38 -7.16
C ASN A 86 6.93 -4.93 -8.17
N SER A 87 6.99 -5.45 -9.40
CA SER A 87 6.00 -5.20 -10.46
C SER A 87 4.61 -5.75 -10.13
N ALA A 88 4.51 -6.89 -9.46
CA ALA A 88 3.23 -7.46 -9.03
C ALA A 88 2.58 -6.59 -7.95
N ILE A 89 3.35 -6.19 -6.94
CA ILE A 89 2.89 -5.28 -5.87
C ILE A 89 2.44 -3.94 -6.46
N GLY A 90 3.25 -3.34 -7.34
CA GLY A 90 2.90 -2.08 -8.00
C GLY A 90 1.59 -2.15 -8.80
N LYS A 91 1.33 -3.27 -9.50
CA LYS A 91 0.06 -3.48 -10.22
C LYS A 91 -1.13 -3.59 -9.28
N VAL A 92 -0.99 -4.31 -8.16
CA VAL A 92 -2.05 -4.43 -7.15
C VAL A 92 -2.36 -3.06 -6.54
N TYR A 93 -1.33 -2.34 -6.10
CA TYR A 93 -1.45 -0.99 -5.53
C TYR A 93 -2.19 -0.04 -6.49
N GLN A 94 -1.73 0.06 -7.74
CA GLN A 94 -2.32 0.99 -8.72
C GLN A 94 -3.78 0.65 -9.07
N ARG A 95 -4.14 -0.64 -9.15
CA ARG A 95 -5.52 -1.06 -9.40
C ARG A 95 -6.40 -0.73 -8.20
N PHE A 96 -5.95 -1.09 -7.00
CA PHE A 96 -6.74 -0.92 -5.79
C PHE A 96 -6.91 0.56 -5.41
N ARG A 97 -5.89 1.40 -5.63
CA ARG A 97 -6.00 2.86 -5.47
C ARG A 97 -7.12 3.46 -6.33
N LYS A 98 -7.26 3.00 -7.59
CA LYS A 98 -8.36 3.41 -8.47
C LYS A 98 -9.70 2.90 -7.99
N GLU A 99 -9.74 1.69 -7.42
CA GLU A 99 -10.93 1.08 -6.83
C GLU A 99 -11.43 1.89 -5.64
N ILE A 100 -10.55 2.24 -4.68
CA ILE A 100 -10.86 3.11 -3.52
C ILE A 100 -11.41 4.48 -3.97
N HIS A 101 -10.87 5.04 -5.05
CA HIS A 101 -11.37 6.32 -5.56
C HIS A 101 -12.83 6.22 -6.02
N ARG A 102 -13.19 5.11 -6.69
CA ARG A 102 -14.51 4.89 -7.29
C ARG A 102 -15.53 4.37 -6.28
N ASP A 103 -15.12 3.52 -5.34
CA ASP A 103 -16.01 2.91 -4.36
C ASP A 103 -15.97 3.65 -3.01
N ARG A 104 -17.08 4.34 -2.70
CA ARG A 104 -17.25 5.08 -1.43
C ARG A 104 -17.30 4.16 -0.21
N LYS A 105 -17.87 2.96 -0.31
CA LYS A 105 -17.94 2.00 0.80
C LYS A 105 -16.54 1.46 1.09
N LEU A 106 -15.81 1.08 0.06
CA LEU A 106 -14.42 0.63 0.19
C LEU A 106 -13.54 1.72 0.82
N ARG A 107 -13.63 2.96 0.32
CA ARG A 107 -12.90 4.10 0.89
C ARG A 107 -13.21 4.34 2.36
N ARG A 108 -14.47 4.17 2.78
CA ARG A 108 -14.84 4.31 4.18
C ARG A 108 -14.18 3.24 5.04
N ARG A 109 -14.19 1.97 4.58
CA ARG A 109 -13.56 0.86 5.30
C ARG A 109 -12.07 1.06 5.47
N VAL A 110 -11.37 1.41 4.38
CA VAL A 110 -9.92 1.72 4.41
C VAL A 110 -9.63 2.86 5.39
N ARG A 111 -10.44 3.93 5.39
CA ARG A 111 -10.28 5.04 6.36
C ARG A 111 -10.51 4.62 7.81
N THR A 112 -11.39 3.66 8.06
CA THR A 112 -11.59 3.15 9.42
C THR A 112 -10.34 2.45 9.93
N ILE A 113 -9.70 1.63 9.09
CA ILE A 113 -8.43 0.96 9.42
C ILE A 113 -7.29 1.98 9.54
N GLU A 114 -7.25 2.98 8.65
CA GLU A 114 -6.24 4.04 8.72
C GLU A 114 -6.32 4.85 10.04
N LYS A 115 -7.54 5.01 10.58
CA LYS A 115 -7.72 5.66 11.89
C LYS A 115 -7.11 4.84 13.01
N THR A 116 -7.27 3.51 13.03
CA THR A 116 -6.68 2.68 14.09
C THR A 116 -5.15 2.81 14.09
N LEU A 117 -4.53 2.86 12.91
CA LEU A 117 -3.10 3.11 12.76
C LEU A 117 -2.64 4.49 13.25
N SER A 118 -3.52 5.49 13.28
CA SER A 118 -3.17 6.84 13.72
C SER A 118 -3.22 7.00 15.25
N PHE A 119 -3.84 6.06 15.98
CA PHE A 119 -3.90 6.08 17.44
C PHE A 119 -2.77 5.28 18.13
N VAL A 120 -2.08 4.40 17.39
CA VAL A 120 -1.01 3.54 17.93
C VAL A 120 0.32 4.31 18.10
N GLY A 121 0.48 5.47 17.47
CA GLY A 121 1.67 6.34 17.59
C GLY A 121 1.54 7.51 18.56
N GLY A 122 0.64 7.43 19.56
CA GLY A 122 0.39 8.45 20.57
C GLY A 122 0.81 8.04 21.97
#